data_AF-A0A0D1WJ95-F1
#
_entry.id   AF-A0A0D1WJ95-F1
#
_cell.length_a   1.000
_cell.length_b   1.000
_cell.length_c   1.000
_cell.angle_alpha   90.00
_cell.angle_beta   90.00
_cell.angle_gamma   90.00
#
_symmetry.space_group_name_H-M   'P 1'
#
loop_
_entity.id
_entity.type
_entity.pdbx_description
1 polymer ?
#
loop_
_entity_poly.entity_id
_entity_poly.type
_entity_poly.pdbx_seq_one_letter_code
_entity_poly.pdbx_strand_id
1 'polypeptide(L)'
;MALSIDEQCLQGAKAEIMIPGKGPVVADGTVIWKNNTIVYAGPQESLPEQYANVSCSKHKILMPGMWDCHIHFLGATSAMMHTFTTTSQSLAGARSVGDLYSTVMAGFTSVREVGGYGCELTKAVQEGRVVGPNIYSSHSAISMTAGHGDIHSMHLDGLKDLCAHGLPFTIADGVDECRKAVRLQLRRGARVIKVCASGGVVSDIDNPHHQEYSLEELKAIVEEARRADRVVAAHCHGKAGIMAALEAGCATIEHGSYLDEEAIDIMIEKGVLLVATRTILEGGLAAPQFFTPGSYQKMLQVADAHANAYALAIKKGVTIALGTDLFTNDDKGLLAFGKNGQELGYAVKAGLSPLEAIQAATANGPLTIGPQAPLSGQIKEGYDADIIAVTENPLEDVAVLASAQNISHIWKQGILIKSP
;
A
#
# COMPACT_ATOMS: atom_id res chain seq x y z
N MET A 1 -10.75 11.67 -25.86
CA MET A 1 -12.18 12.01 -26.04
C MET A 1 -12.78 12.15 -24.66
N ALA A 2 -13.15 13.36 -24.23
CA ALA A 2 -13.90 13.54 -23.00
C ALA A 2 -15.31 12.98 -23.23
N LEU A 3 -15.67 11.93 -22.51
CA LEU A 3 -17.02 11.39 -22.51
C LEU A 3 -17.95 12.43 -21.87
N SER A 4 -19.03 12.77 -22.55
CA SER A 4 -20.05 13.70 -22.08
C SER A 4 -20.70 13.18 -20.80
N ILE A 5 -20.62 13.98 -19.74
CA ILE A 5 -21.23 13.75 -18.42
C ILE A 5 -22.71 14.15 -18.48
N ASP A 6 -23.50 13.48 -19.31
CA ASP A 6 -24.95 13.73 -19.33
C ASP A 6 -25.75 12.51 -19.80
N GLU A 7 -25.75 11.48 -18.96
CA GLU A 7 -26.88 10.60 -18.67
C GLU A 7 -26.51 9.83 -17.39
N GLN A 8 -27.38 9.81 -16.40
CA GLN A 8 -27.20 9.10 -15.13
C GLN A 8 -27.23 7.58 -15.35
N CYS A 9 -26.18 7.02 -15.96
CA CYS A 9 -26.16 5.61 -16.34
C CYS A 9 -25.87 4.75 -15.11
N LEU A 10 -26.94 4.18 -14.55
CA LEU A 10 -26.84 3.07 -13.61
C LEU A 10 -26.20 1.88 -14.32
N GLN A 11 -25.17 1.32 -13.70
CA GLN A 11 -24.52 0.10 -14.15
C GLN A 11 -24.60 -0.94 -13.04
N GLY A 12 -24.52 -2.22 -13.42
CA GLY A 12 -24.57 -3.30 -12.46
C GLY A 12 -23.72 -4.51 -12.82
N ALA A 13 -23.42 -5.30 -11.79
CA ALA A 13 -22.80 -6.60 -11.91
C ALA A 13 -23.48 -7.57 -10.94
N LYS A 14 -23.63 -8.82 -11.40
CA LYS A 14 -24.15 -9.94 -10.62
C LYS A 14 -23.07 -11.01 -10.50
N ALA A 15 -23.03 -11.71 -9.38
CA ALA A 15 -22.16 -12.87 -9.21
C ALA A 15 -22.79 -13.97 -8.39
N GLU A 16 -22.39 -15.21 -8.69
CA GLU A 16 -22.73 -16.39 -7.89
C GLU A 16 -22.20 -16.23 -6.45
N ILE A 17 -20.98 -15.68 -6.32
CA ILE A 17 -20.33 -15.37 -5.05
C ILE A 17 -19.92 -13.90 -5.03
N MET A 18 -20.42 -13.12 -4.07
CA MET A 18 -19.97 -11.76 -3.85
C MET A 18 -19.30 -11.64 -2.48
N ILE A 19 -18.01 -11.34 -2.47
CA ILE A 19 -17.21 -11.12 -1.26
C ILE A 19 -17.24 -9.60 -1.00
N PRO A 20 -17.87 -9.10 0.07
CA PRO A 20 -18.07 -7.64 0.24
C PRO A 20 -16.81 -6.89 0.71
N GLY A 21 -15.71 -7.59 1.00
CA GLY A 21 -14.50 -7.05 1.63
C GLY A 21 -14.54 -7.14 3.15
N LYS A 22 -15.68 -6.81 3.78
CA LYS A 22 -15.92 -7.02 5.21
C LYS A 22 -17.35 -7.51 5.46
N GLY A 23 -17.50 -8.53 6.28
CA GLY A 23 -18.79 -9.16 6.58
C GLY A 23 -19.00 -10.48 5.80
N PRO A 24 -20.22 -11.04 5.88
CA PRO A 24 -20.50 -12.36 5.29
C PRO A 24 -20.47 -12.32 3.76
N VAL A 25 -20.01 -13.41 3.16
CA VAL A 25 -20.10 -13.64 1.71
C VAL A 25 -21.56 -13.75 1.29
N VAL A 26 -21.93 -13.15 0.16
CA VAL A 26 -23.29 -13.11 -0.36
C VAL A 26 -23.39 -14.05 -1.56
N ALA A 27 -24.27 -15.04 -1.47
CA ALA A 27 -24.65 -15.89 -2.62
C ALA A 27 -25.60 -15.11 -3.54
N ASP A 28 -25.47 -15.32 -4.85
CA ASP A 28 -26.28 -14.64 -5.87
C ASP A 28 -26.32 -13.11 -5.65
N GLY A 29 -25.14 -12.53 -5.44
CA GLY A 29 -24.96 -11.12 -5.12
C GLY A 29 -25.19 -10.22 -6.34
N THR A 30 -25.72 -9.03 -6.07
CA THR A 30 -25.88 -7.94 -7.05
C THR A 30 -25.30 -6.67 -6.48
N VAL A 31 -24.54 -5.96 -7.30
CA VAL A 31 -24.03 -4.61 -7.01
C VAL A 31 -24.45 -3.67 -8.14
N ILE A 32 -25.02 -2.53 -7.76
CA ILE A 32 -25.42 -1.45 -8.68
C ILE A 32 -24.68 -0.19 -8.26
N TRP A 33 -24.16 0.53 -9.24
CA TRP A 33 -23.51 1.83 -9.01
C TRP A 33 -24.03 2.89 -9.98
N LYS A 34 -23.93 4.13 -9.53
CA LYS A 34 -24.24 5.33 -10.29
C LYS A 34 -22.99 6.18 -10.34
N ASN A 35 -22.49 6.47 -11.54
CA ASN A 35 -21.20 7.11 -11.75
C ASN A 35 -20.10 6.31 -11.03
N ASN A 36 -19.55 6.85 -9.95
CA ASN A 36 -18.48 6.24 -9.15
C ASN A 36 -18.95 5.71 -7.78
N THR A 37 -20.24 5.75 -7.46
CA THR A 37 -20.74 5.36 -6.13
C THR A 37 -21.69 4.18 -6.20
N ILE A 38 -21.47 3.20 -5.34
CA ILE A 38 -22.36 2.04 -5.16
C ILE A 38 -23.68 2.52 -4.53
N VAL A 39 -24.79 2.21 -5.18
CA VAL A 39 -26.16 2.56 -4.73
C VAL A 39 -26.94 1.33 -4.26
N TYR A 40 -26.44 0.12 -4.53
CA TYR A 40 -26.96 -1.12 -3.96
C TYR A 40 -25.87 -2.18 -3.93
N ALA A 41 -25.81 -2.95 -2.85
CA ALA A 41 -24.97 -4.15 -2.74
C ALA A 41 -25.66 -5.15 -1.81
N GLY A 42 -26.07 -6.30 -2.35
CA GLY A 42 -26.75 -7.32 -1.55
C GLY A 42 -27.24 -8.51 -2.38
N PRO A 43 -28.02 -9.43 -1.78
CA PRO A 43 -28.62 -10.56 -2.49
C PRO A 43 -29.51 -10.10 -3.65
N GLN A 44 -29.54 -10.84 -4.76
CA GLN A 44 -30.39 -10.52 -5.91
C GLN A 44 -31.88 -10.50 -5.55
N GLU A 45 -32.34 -11.35 -4.64
CA GLU A 45 -33.74 -11.42 -4.19
C GLU A 45 -34.20 -10.16 -3.45
N SER A 46 -33.26 -9.41 -2.86
CA SER A 46 -33.51 -8.18 -2.12
C SER A 46 -33.32 -6.91 -2.97
N LEU A 47 -33.11 -7.06 -4.28
CA LEU A 47 -32.87 -5.94 -5.18
C LEU A 47 -34.10 -5.02 -5.23
N PRO A 48 -33.98 -3.72 -4.89
CA PRO A 48 -35.08 -2.77 -4.97
C PRO A 48 -35.67 -2.68 -6.39
N GLU A 49 -36.99 -2.54 -6.49
CA GLU A 49 -37.73 -2.51 -7.76
C GLU A 49 -37.21 -1.42 -8.71
N GLN A 50 -36.79 -0.27 -8.18
CA GLN A 50 -36.19 0.82 -8.96
C GLN A 50 -34.91 0.41 -9.73
N TYR A 51 -34.26 -0.68 -9.35
CA TYR A 51 -33.07 -1.22 -10.02
C TYR A 51 -33.34 -2.49 -10.84
N ALA A 52 -34.59 -2.97 -10.90
CA ALA A 52 -34.94 -4.23 -11.55
C ALA A 52 -34.56 -4.28 -13.05
N ASN A 53 -34.59 -3.13 -13.72
CA ASN A 53 -34.29 -2.99 -15.15
C ASN A 53 -32.84 -2.56 -15.45
N VAL A 54 -31.98 -2.45 -14.43
CA VAL A 54 -30.56 -2.11 -14.65
C VAL A 54 -29.85 -3.28 -15.33
N SER A 55 -29.23 -3.03 -16.48
CA SER A 55 -28.41 -4.02 -17.16
C SER A 55 -27.22 -4.40 -16.29
N CYS A 56 -27.11 -5.69 -15.98
CA CYS A 56 -26.03 -6.21 -15.16
C CYS A 56 -25.19 -7.22 -15.93
N SER A 57 -23.87 -7.02 -15.93
CA SER A 57 -22.93 -8.07 -16.33
C SER A 57 -22.98 -9.24 -15.34
N LYS A 58 -22.66 -10.46 -15.79
CA LYS A 58 -22.69 -11.66 -14.96
C LYS A 58 -21.29 -12.23 -14.81
N HIS A 59 -20.91 -12.53 -13.58
CA HIS A 59 -19.58 -13.03 -13.21
C HIS A 59 -19.71 -14.21 -12.27
N LYS A 60 -18.64 -14.99 -12.14
CA LYS A 60 -18.60 -16.06 -11.14
C LYS A 60 -18.43 -15.49 -9.74
N ILE A 61 -17.41 -14.65 -9.56
CA ILE A 61 -17.10 -14.03 -8.28
C ILE A 61 -16.89 -12.52 -8.45
N LEU A 62 -17.42 -11.72 -7.53
CA LEU A 62 -17.15 -10.29 -7.37
C LEU A 62 -16.54 -10.00 -6.01
N MET A 63 -15.59 -9.06 -5.97
CA MET A 63 -15.02 -8.52 -4.73
C MET A 63 -14.57 -7.06 -4.92
N PRO A 64 -14.31 -6.29 -3.84
CA PRO A 64 -13.77 -4.95 -3.99
C PRO A 64 -12.43 -4.99 -4.70
N GLY A 65 -12.10 -3.92 -5.42
CA GLY A 65 -10.75 -3.72 -5.89
C GLY A 65 -9.75 -3.70 -4.74
N MET A 66 -8.61 -4.35 -4.94
CA MET A 66 -7.62 -4.54 -3.88
C MET A 66 -6.81 -3.26 -3.63
N TRP A 67 -6.22 -3.23 -2.43
CA TRP A 67 -5.33 -2.20 -1.93
C TRP A 67 -3.93 -2.77 -1.68
N ASP A 68 -2.92 -2.02 -2.11
CA ASP A 68 -1.54 -2.23 -1.67
C ASP A 68 -1.12 -1.06 -0.79
N CYS A 69 -0.88 -1.31 0.49
CA CYS A 69 -0.63 -0.26 1.47
C CYS A 69 0.84 0.11 1.63
N HIS A 70 1.75 -0.49 0.86
CA HIS A 70 3.17 -0.17 0.92
C HIS A 70 3.80 -0.43 -0.45
N ILE A 71 4.03 0.63 -1.21
CA ILE A 71 4.59 0.54 -2.57
C ILE A 71 5.42 1.78 -2.89
N HIS A 72 6.33 1.67 -3.87
CA HIS A 72 7.27 2.72 -4.22
C HIS A 72 7.40 2.95 -5.72
N PHE A 73 6.68 3.94 -6.27
CA PHE A 73 6.85 4.33 -7.68
C PHE A 73 8.09 5.19 -7.87
N LEU A 74 9.23 4.52 -8.05
CA LEU A 74 10.55 5.13 -8.19
C LEU A 74 11.09 5.06 -9.63
N GLY A 75 10.42 4.33 -10.54
CA GLY A 75 10.92 4.04 -11.88
C GLY A 75 12.25 3.28 -11.86
N ALA A 76 12.42 2.43 -10.85
CA ALA A 76 13.65 1.76 -10.55
C ALA A 76 13.77 0.41 -11.26
N THR A 77 14.99 0.09 -11.68
CA THR A 77 15.32 -1.16 -12.38
C THR A 77 16.09 -2.15 -11.49
N SER A 78 16.49 -1.75 -10.29
CA SER A 78 17.16 -2.59 -9.30
C SER A 78 17.02 -2.03 -7.89
N ALA A 79 17.41 -2.81 -6.88
CA ALA A 79 17.43 -2.42 -5.46
C ALA A 79 18.65 -1.57 -5.06
N MET A 80 19.53 -1.24 -6.00
CA MET A 80 20.77 -0.52 -5.68
C MET A 80 20.48 0.97 -5.48
N MET A 81 20.69 1.48 -4.26
CA MET A 81 20.37 2.86 -3.86
C MET A 81 20.92 3.94 -4.81
N HIS A 82 22.12 3.77 -5.36
CA HIS A 82 22.73 4.74 -6.28
C HIS A 82 21.92 4.93 -7.59
N THR A 83 21.14 3.94 -8.01
CA THR A 83 20.31 4.04 -9.22
C THR A 83 19.18 5.06 -9.06
N PHE A 84 18.69 5.27 -7.84
CA PHE A 84 17.69 6.29 -7.54
C PHE A 84 18.25 7.70 -7.73
N THR A 85 19.53 7.91 -7.40
CA THR A 85 20.18 9.25 -7.49
C THR A 85 20.65 9.62 -8.89
N THR A 86 20.82 8.63 -9.78
CA THR A 86 21.35 8.82 -11.14
C THR A 86 20.26 8.77 -12.20
N THR A 87 19.05 8.32 -11.85
CA THR A 87 17.89 8.32 -12.75
C THR A 87 17.22 9.70 -12.73
N SER A 88 17.08 10.33 -13.90
CA SER A 88 16.34 11.59 -13.99
C SER A 88 14.86 11.39 -13.67
N GLN A 89 14.23 12.39 -13.05
CA GLN A 89 12.81 12.32 -12.66
C GLN A 89 11.88 12.10 -13.85
N SER A 90 12.19 12.69 -15.02
CA SER A 90 11.43 12.47 -16.24
C SER A 90 11.46 11.01 -16.69
N LEU A 91 12.63 10.36 -16.59
CA LEU A 91 12.76 8.94 -16.91
C LEU A 91 12.07 8.06 -15.87
N ALA A 92 12.20 8.39 -14.58
CA ALA A 92 11.52 7.68 -13.49
C ALA A 92 9.99 7.73 -13.65
N GLY A 93 9.44 8.91 -13.96
CA GLY A 93 8.02 9.08 -14.24
C GLY A 93 7.57 8.30 -15.48
N ALA A 94 8.35 8.33 -16.56
CA ALA A 94 8.04 7.57 -17.77
C ALA A 94 8.01 6.05 -17.52
N ARG A 95 8.95 5.52 -16.73
CA ARG A 95 8.97 4.11 -16.33
C ARG A 95 7.77 3.76 -15.44
N SER A 96 7.44 4.64 -14.51
CA SER A 96 6.33 4.45 -13.57
C SER A 96 4.96 4.31 -14.25
N VAL A 97 4.81 4.74 -15.51
CA VAL A 97 3.58 4.49 -16.29
C VAL A 97 3.31 2.98 -16.45
N GLY A 98 4.35 2.19 -16.72
CA GLY A 98 4.24 0.73 -16.78
C GLY A 98 3.90 0.13 -15.42
N ASP A 99 4.56 0.63 -14.38
CA ASP A 99 4.37 0.18 -12.99
C ASP A 99 2.92 0.37 -12.51
N LEU A 100 2.34 1.55 -12.80
CA LEU A 100 0.93 1.87 -12.52
C LEU A 100 -0.03 0.94 -13.27
N TYR A 101 0.24 0.70 -14.55
CA TYR A 101 -0.57 -0.17 -15.39
C TYR A 101 -0.53 -1.62 -14.88
N SER A 102 0.65 -2.18 -14.64
CA SER A 102 0.82 -3.55 -14.12
C SER A 102 0.13 -3.73 -12.77
N THR A 103 0.25 -2.74 -11.88
CA THR A 103 -0.42 -2.75 -10.57
C THR A 103 -1.93 -2.83 -10.70
N VAL A 104 -2.53 -1.91 -11.47
CA VAL A 104 -4.00 -1.89 -11.58
C VAL A 104 -4.51 -3.12 -12.34
N MET A 105 -3.80 -3.60 -13.36
CA MET A 105 -4.20 -4.79 -14.13
C MET A 105 -4.13 -6.10 -13.32
N ALA A 106 -3.41 -6.10 -12.19
CA ALA A 106 -3.41 -7.15 -11.19
C ALA A 106 -4.59 -7.05 -10.19
N GLY A 107 -5.53 -6.12 -10.39
CA GLY A 107 -6.73 -5.96 -9.56
C GLY A 107 -6.56 -4.99 -8.38
N PHE A 108 -5.42 -4.32 -8.29
CA PHE A 108 -5.14 -3.33 -7.25
C PHE A 108 -5.63 -1.94 -7.70
N THR A 109 -6.86 -1.62 -7.35
CA THR A 109 -7.51 -0.35 -7.74
C THR A 109 -7.04 0.86 -6.94
N SER A 110 -6.41 0.63 -5.78
CA SER A 110 -5.93 1.69 -4.90
C SER A 110 -4.59 1.30 -4.28
N VAL A 111 -3.73 2.28 -4.01
CA VAL A 111 -2.42 2.07 -3.40
C VAL A 111 -2.06 3.19 -2.44
N ARG A 112 -1.43 2.85 -1.31
CA ARG A 112 -0.72 3.79 -0.46
C ARG A 112 0.76 3.72 -0.78
N GLU A 113 1.25 4.74 -1.46
CA GLU A 113 2.69 4.86 -1.72
C GLU A 113 3.36 5.55 -0.53
N VAL A 114 4.41 4.93 0.00
CA VAL A 114 5.13 5.40 1.19
C VAL A 114 6.57 5.79 0.86
N GLY A 115 6.79 6.34 -0.34
CA GLY A 115 8.08 6.80 -0.84
C GLY A 115 8.16 6.66 -2.36
N GLY A 116 8.12 7.76 -3.10
CA GLY A 116 8.12 7.75 -4.57
C GLY A 116 7.52 9.02 -5.18
N TYR A 117 7.19 8.95 -6.46
CA TYR A 117 6.67 10.07 -7.25
C TYR A 117 5.13 10.15 -7.30
N GLY A 118 4.43 9.48 -6.38
CA GLY A 118 2.99 9.27 -6.41
C GLY A 118 2.17 10.56 -6.36
N CYS A 119 2.65 11.60 -5.65
CA CYS A 119 2.00 12.92 -5.62
C CYS A 119 1.98 13.62 -6.99
N GLU A 120 2.95 13.32 -7.85
CA GLU A 120 2.99 13.81 -9.23
C GLU A 120 2.22 12.88 -10.17
N LEU A 121 2.42 11.56 -10.04
CA LEU A 121 1.77 10.55 -10.88
C LEU A 121 0.24 10.54 -10.74
N THR A 122 -0.28 10.78 -9.53
CA THR A 122 -1.74 10.81 -9.28
C THR A 122 -2.46 11.85 -10.15
N LYS A 123 -1.80 12.96 -10.49
CA LYS A 123 -2.36 14.01 -11.35
C LYS A 123 -2.59 13.48 -12.77
N ALA A 124 -1.61 12.77 -13.33
CA ALA A 124 -1.72 12.17 -14.66
C ALA A 124 -2.81 11.09 -14.72
N VAL A 125 -3.00 10.33 -13.62
CA VAL A 125 -4.08 9.34 -13.50
C VAL A 125 -5.44 10.03 -13.41
N GLN A 126 -5.58 11.07 -12.58
CA GLN A 126 -6.82 11.83 -12.43
C GLN A 126 -7.23 12.58 -13.71
N GLU A 127 -6.26 13.04 -14.49
CA GLU A 127 -6.48 13.64 -15.81
C GLU A 127 -6.85 12.61 -16.90
N GLY A 128 -6.82 11.31 -16.58
CA GLY A 128 -7.09 10.22 -17.53
C GLY A 128 -6.01 10.07 -18.61
N ARG A 129 -4.81 10.62 -18.38
CA ARG A 129 -3.67 10.50 -19.31
C ARG A 129 -2.94 9.16 -19.17
N VAL A 130 -2.98 8.58 -17.98
CA VAL A 130 -2.37 7.31 -17.64
C VAL A 130 -3.38 6.43 -16.90
N VAL A 131 -3.40 5.14 -17.23
CA VAL A 131 -4.20 4.14 -16.52
C VAL A 131 -3.42 3.68 -15.29
N GLY A 132 -4.06 3.72 -14.12
CA GLY A 132 -3.42 3.34 -12.86
C GLY A 132 -4.40 3.31 -11.68
N PRO A 133 -3.94 2.90 -10.49
CA PRO A 133 -4.74 2.89 -9.27
C PRO A 133 -5.07 4.30 -8.78
N ASN A 134 -5.93 4.41 -7.77
CA ASN A 134 -6.03 5.59 -6.92
C ASN A 134 -4.78 5.64 -6.03
N ILE A 135 -4.03 6.75 -6.07
CA ILE A 135 -2.73 6.85 -5.38
C ILE A 135 -2.84 7.77 -4.16
N TYR A 136 -2.50 7.24 -3.00
CA TYR A 136 -2.40 7.95 -1.72
C TYR A 136 -0.94 7.98 -1.27
N SER A 137 -0.23 9.02 -1.66
CA SER A 137 1.24 9.07 -1.56
C SER A 137 1.72 9.85 -0.34
N SER A 138 2.86 9.42 0.26
CA SER A 138 3.65 10.21 1.20
C SER A 138 4.64 11.16 0.54
N HIS A 139 4.79 11.01 -0.78
CA HIS A 139 5.90 11.52 -1.57
C HIS A 139 7.24 11.01 -1.07
N SER A 140 7.86 11.64 -0.08
CA SER A 140 9.14 11.19 0.45
C SER A 140 8.98 10.27 1.65
N ALA A 141 9.94 9.36 1.82
CA ALA A 141 10.29 8.82 3.13
C ALA A 141 11.19 9.83 3.86
N ILE A 142 10.80 10.21 5.08
CA ILE A 142 11.57 11.14 5.91
C ILE A 142 12.52 10.34 6.81
N SER A 143 13.82 10.62 6.74
CA SER A 143 14.88 9.94 7.46
C SER A 143 15.82 10.94 8.12
N MET A 144 16.45 10.57 9.24
CA MET A 144 17.54 11.34 9.81
C MET A 144 18.82 11.10 9.00
N THR A 145 19.82 11.96 9.21
CA THR A 145 21.17 11.71 8.70
C THR A 145 21.71 10.39 9.24
N ALA A 146 22.36 9.59 8.38
CA ALA A 146 22.80 8.21 8.64
C ALA A 146 21.69 7.20 8.95
N GLY A 147 20.43 7.56 8.67
CA GLY A 147 19.28 6.67 8.82
C GLY A 147 18.94 5.86 7.56
N HIS A 148 17.86 5.10 7.61
CA HIS A 148 17.50 4.16 6.55
C HIS A 148 17.26 4.83 5.18
N GLY A 149 16.67 6.03 5.16
CA GLY A 149 16.41 6.78 3.94
C GLY A 149 17.59 7.60 3.42
N ASP A 150 18.76 7.51 4.07
CA ASP A 150 20.00 8.15 3.64
C ASP A 150 20.74 7.27 2.60
N ILE A 151 21.52 7.91 1.74
CA ILE A 151 22.33 7.26 0.71
C ILE A 151 23.79 7.46 1.10
N HIS A 152 24.26 6.61 2.02
CA HIS A 152 25.57 6.69 2.67
C HIS A 152 26.79 6.72 1.74
N SER A 153 26.62 6.26 0.49
CA SER A 153 27.67 6.29 -0.54
C SER A 153 27.84 7.67 -1.21
N MET A 154 26.98 8.63 -0.89
CA MET A 154 26.99 9.99 -1.44
C MET A 154 27.32 11.01 -0.35
N HIS A 155 27.91 12.14 -0.74
CA HIS A 155 28.09 13.27 0.15
C HIS A 155 26.72 13.84 0.58
N LEU A 156 26.51 14.07 1.88
CA LEU A 156 25.22 14.49 2.43
C LEU A 156 24.66 15.74 1.74
N ASP A 157 25.48 16.77 1.50
CA ASP A 157 25.01 17.99 0.81
C ASP A 157 24.56 17.73 -0.62
N GLY A 158 25.19 16.77 -1.31
CA GLY A 158 24.77 16.36 -2.65
C GLY A 158 23.43 15.64 -2.62
N LEU A 159 23.21 14.78 -1.63
CA LEU A 159 21.91 14.14 -1.43
C LEU A 159 20.82 15.17 -1.08
N LYS A 160 21.10 16.09 -0.13
CA LYS A 160 20.17 17.17 0.25
C LYS A 160 19.80 18.04 -0.96
N ASP A 161 20.76 18.33 -1.84
CA ASP A 161 20.50 19.04 -3.11
C ASP A 161 19.59 18.25 -4.05
N LEU A 162 19.83 16.96 -4.26
CA LEU A 162 18.96 16.11 -5.08
C LEU A 162 17.53 16.04 -4.52
N CYS A 163 17.38 15.88 -3.20
CA CYS A 163 16.08 15.89 -2.53
C CYS A 163 15.36 17.23 -2.72
N ALA A 164 16.06 18.35 -2.57
CA ALA A 164 15.51 19.69 -2.83
C ALA A 164 15.05 19.87 -4.29
N HIS A 165 15.66 19.14 -5.21
CA HIS A 165 15.33 19.16 -6.64
C HIS A 165 14.38 18.06 -7.08
N GLY A 166 13.79 17.28 -6.16
CA GLY A 166 12.65 16.41 -6.44
C GLY A 166 12.89 14.92 -6.27
N LEU A 167 14.10 14.49 -5.89
CA LEU A 167 14.33 13.10 -5.47
C LEU A 167 13.43 12.79 -4.24
N PRO A 168 12.67 11.67 -4.23
CA PRO A 168 11.60 11.41 -3.25
C PRO A 168 12.14 10.81 -1.93
N PHE A 169 13.18 11.42 -1.40
CA PHE A 169 13.71 11.21 -0.05
C PHE A 169 13.71 12.56 0.69
N THR A 170 13.82 12.55 2.00
CA THR A 170 13.97 13.77 2.78
C THR A 170 14.82 13.48 4.00
N ILE A 171 15.96 14.17 4.11
CA ILE A 171 16.81 14.14 5.30
C ILE A 171 16.48 15.33 6.19
N ALA A 172 16.16 15.07 7.44
CA ALA A 172 15.80 16.10 8.41
C ALA A 172 16.33 15.75 9.81
N ASP A 173 17.02 16.69 10.44
CA ASP A 173 17.64 16.50 11.75
C ASP A 173 17.15 17.60 12.72
N GLY A 174 16.63 17.18 13.87
CA GLY A 174 16.03 18.05 14.87
C GLY A 174 14.56 18.37 14.60
N VAL A 175 13.88 18.79 15.66
CA VAL A 175 12.43 19.05 15.68
C VAL A 175 11.99 20.02 14.59
N ASP A 176 12.70 21.14 14.40
CA ASP A 176 12.30 22.17 13.44
C ASP A 176 12.42 21.70 11.98
N GLU A 177 13.48 20.97 11.64
CA GLU A 177 13.64 20.38 10.31
C GLU A 177 12.60 19.29 10.07
N CYS A 178 12.32 18.45 11.07
CA CYS A 178 11.26 17.45 10.99
C CYS A 178 9.89 18.07 10.69
N ARG A 179 9.56 19.19 11.36
CA ARG A 179 8.31 19.92 11.07
C ARG A 179 8.28 20.47 9.65
N LYS A 180 9.39 21.07 9.20
CA LYS A 180 9.53 21.56 7.83
C LYS A 180 9.41 20.43 6.81
N ALA A 181 10.01 19.28 7.08
CA ALA A 181 9.99 18.10 6.21
C ALA A 181 8.56 17.61 5.97
N VAL A 182 7.74 17.49 7.03
CA VAL A 182 6.31 17.16 6.89
C VAL A 182 5.60 18.19 6.01
N ARG A 183 5.79 19.48 6.27
CA ARG A 183 5.15 20.56 5.50
C ARG A 183 5.53 20.55 4.02
N LEU A 184 6.76 20.15 3.67
CA LEU A 184 7.19 19.99 2.28
C LEU A 184 6.42 18.86 1.58
N GLN A 185 6.14 17.75 2.27
CA GLN A 185 5.32 16.67 1.70
C GLN A 185 3.87 17.12 1.51
N LEU A 186 3.32 17.81 2.53
CA LEU A 186 1.98 18.40 2.45
C LEU A 186 1.86 19.39 1.29
N ARG A 187 2.89 20.21 1.04
CA ARG A 187 2.95 21.14 -0.09
C ARG A 187 2.81 20.44 -1.44
N ARG A 188 3.31 19.20 -1.56
CA ARG A 188 3.20 18.39 -2.79
C ARG A 188 1.87 17.66 -2.93
N GLY A 189 1.05 17.66 -1.87
CA GLY A 189 -0.26 17.01 -1.84
C GLY A 189 -0.25 15.65 -1.14
N ALA A 190 0.77 15.33 -0.34
CA ALA A 190 0.84 14.06 0.38
C ALA A 190 -0.42 13.81 1.23
N ARG A 191 -0.92 12.56 1.17
CA ARG A 191 -2.11 12.08 1.88
C ARG A 191 -1.78 11.19 3.09
N VAL A 192 -0.50 10.89 3.27
CA VAL A 192 0.06 10.22 4.45
C VAL A 192 1.48 10.73 4.63
N ILE A 193 2.10 10.53 5.77
CA ILE A 193 3.52 10.85 6.01
C ILE A 193 4.25 9.56 6.31
N LYS A 194 5.45 9.36 5.75
CA LYS A 194 6.31 8.20 6.03
C LYS A 194 7.55 8.66 6.78
N VAL A 195 7.91 7.92 7.83
CA VAL A 195 9.16 8.11 8.58
C VAL A 195 9.94 6.80 8.69
N CYS A 196 11.27 6.89 8.69
CA CYS A 196 12.19 5.82 9.09
C CYS A 196 12.47 5.93 10.59
N ALA A 197 11.86 5.06 11.41
CA ALA A 197 11.98 5.09 12.87
C ALA A 197 12.86 3.95 13.42
N SER A 198 13.39 3.10 12.54
CA SER A 198 14.53 2.22 12.81
C SER A 198 15.42 2.15 11.58
N GLY A 199 16.62 1.57 11.73
CA GLY A 199 17.40 1.18 10.58
C GLY A 199 16.66 0.16 9.71
N GLY A 200 17.10 -0.01 8.47
CA GLY A 200 16.54 -0.97 7.54
C GLY A 200 17.48 -2.09 7.14
N VAL A 201 16.98 -2.92 6.25
CA VAL A 201 17.67 -4.13 5.78
C VAL A 201 18.61 -3.81 4.60
N VAL A 202 18.20 -2.92 3.70
CA VAL A 202 18.90 -2.62 2.43
C VAL A 202 20.04 -1.61 2.59
N SER A 203 19.90 -0.68 3.53
CA SER A 203 20.84 0.40 3.80
C SER A 203 22.15 -0.12 4.40
N ASP A 204 23.24 0.61 4.14
CA ASP A 204 24.60 0.10 4.40
C ASP A 204 25.04 0.21 5.87
N ILE A 205 24.87 1.38 6.50
CA ILE A 205 25.52 1.73 7.78
C ILE A 205 24.62 1.48 9.00
N ASP A 206 23.34 1.78 8.87
CA ASP A 206 22.34 1.65 9.94
C ASP A 206 22.11 0.19 10.36
N ASN A 207 21.26 -0.04 11.37
CA ASN A 207 20.97 -1.38 11.86
C ASN A 207 19.47 -1.54 12.15
N PRO A 208 18.81 -2.61 11.66
CA PRO A 208 17.38 -2.82 11.87
C PRO A 208 16.97 -2.88 13.35
N HIS A 209 17.88 -3.20 14.27
CA HIS A 209 17.60 -3.21 15.71
C HIS A 209 17.61 -1.82 16.35
N HIS A 210 18.27 -0.84 15.75
CA HIS A 210 18.46 0.48 16.33
C HIS A 210 17.26 1.38 16.02
N GLN A 211 16.81 2.11 17.04
CA GLN A 211 15.87 3.21 16.85
C GLN A 211 16.52 4.32 16.04
N GLU A 212 15.75 4.90 15.12
CA GLU A 212 16.08 6.14 14.42
C GLU A 212 15.10 7.24 14.86
N TYR A 213 15.61 8.47 14.89
CA TYR A 213 15.03 9.65 15.54
C TYR A 213 14.91 9.56 17.08
N SER A 214 15.00 10.74 17.69
CA SER A 214 14.51 10.95 19.06
C SER A 214 12.98 10.90 19.12
N LEU A 215 12.45 10.68 20.32
CA LEU A 215 11.01 10.70 20.54
C LEU A 215 10.42 12.10 20.26
N GLU A 216 11.16 13.15 20.56
CA GLU A 216 10.79 14.55 20.31
C GLU A 216 10.62 14.82 18.82
N GLU A 217 11.51 14.31 17.99
CA GLU A 217 11.42 14.42 16.53
C GLU A 217 10.23 13.63 15.98
N LEU A 218 10.04 12.38 16.41
CA LEU A 218 8.89 11.58 16.00
C LEU A 218 7.58 12.26 16.40
N LYS A 219 7.46 12.75 17.64
CA LYS A 219 6.28 13.52 18.09
C LYS A 219 6.06 14.77 17.24
N ALA A 220 7.12 15.50 16.89
CA ALA A 220 7.00 16.68 16.04
C ALA A 220 6.45 16.34 14.64
N ILE A 221 6.88 15.22 14.05
CA ILE A 221 6.38 14.70 12.77
C ILE A 221 4.90 14.33 12.90
N VAL A 222 4.52 13.53 13.89
CA VAL A 222 3.12 13.10 14.12
C VAL A 222 2.21 14.30 14.35
N GLU A 223 2.63 15.28 15.16
CA GLU A 223 1.85 16.49 15.44
C GLU A 223 1.61 17.36 14.21
N GLU A 224 2.63 17.55 13.36
CA GLU A 224 2.48 18.31 12.11
C GLU A 224 1.56 17.58 11.12
N ALA A 225 1.72 16.26 10.97
CA ALA A 225 0.86 15.45 10.12
C ALA A 225 -0.60 15.54 10.58
N ARG A 226 -0.85 15.35 11.88
CA ARG A 226 -2.17 15.41 12.48
C ARG A 226 -2.83 16.79 12.35
N ARG A 227 -2.06 17.89 12.44
CA ARG A 227 -2.59 19.25 12.20
C ARG A 227 -3.17 19.44 10.81
N ALA A 228 -2.77 18.59 9.86
CA ALA A 228 -3.26 18.60 8.49
C ALA A 228 -4.11 17.36 8.17
N ASP A 229 -4.68 16.67 9.17
CA ASP A 229 -5.51 15.46 8.98
C ASP A 229 -4.78 14.33 8.23
N ARG A 230 -3.46 14.20 8.44
CA ARG A 230 -2.66 13.07 7.98
C ARG A 230 -2.24 12.20 9.16
N VAL A 231 -2.10 10.92 8.89
CA VAL A 231 -1.44 9.96 9.78
C VAL A 231 0.01 9.72 9.36
N VAL A 232 0.79 9.12 10.26
CA VAL A 232 2.19 8.74 10.01
C VAL A 232 2.32 7.22 9.93
N ALA A 233 2.97 6.74 8.88
CA ALA A 233 3.43 5.37 8.69
C ALA A 233 4.91 5.28 9.08
N ALA A 234 5.27 4.33 9.94
CA ALA A 234 6.63 4.18 10.43
C ALA A 234 7.28 2.90 9.90
N HIS A 235 8.37 3.05 9.15
CA HIS A 235 9.32 1.95 8.91
C HIS A 235 9.97 1.57 10.24
N CYS A 236 9.67 0.37 10.75
CA CYS A 236 10.26 -0.15 11.98
C CYS A 236 10.50 -1.66 11.90
N HIS A 237 11.75 -2.08 12.10
CA HIS A 237 12.10 -3.47 12.34
C HIS A 237 12.22 -3.74 13.84
N GLY A 238 13.22 -3.14 14.50
CA GLY A 238 13.59 -3.41 15.88
C GLY A 238 12.61 -2.85 16.90
N LYS A 239 12.46 -3.56 18.03
CA LYS A 239 11.53 -3.19 19.12
C LYS A 239 11.70 -1.75 19.60
N ALA A 240 12.92 -1.23 19.71
CA ALA A 240 13.16 0.14 20.16
C ALA A 240 12.46 1.18 19.25
N GLY A 241 12.65 1.06 17.93
CA GLY A 241 11.98 1.91 16.95
C GLY A 241 10.45 1.72 16.92
N ILE A 242 9.98 0.47 17.05
CA ILE A 242 8.55 0.17 17.16
C ILE A 242 7.93 0.91 18.36
N MET A 243 8.50 0.75 19.56
CA MET A 243 7.96 1.36 20.78
C MET A 243 8.00 2.90 20.69
N ALA A 244 9.07 3.48 20.15
CA ALA A 244 9.15 4.92 19.94
C ALA A 244 8.09 5.44 18.95
N ALA A 245 7.84 4.72 17.85
CA ALA A 245 6.80 5.07 16.88
C ALA A 245 5.38 4.98 17.50
N LEU A 246 5.11 3.93 18.29
CA LEU A 246 3.84 3.75 19.02
C LEU A 246 3.64 4.81 20.10
N GLU A 247 4.71 5.22 20.79
CA GLU A 247 4.66 6.29 21.78
C GLU A 247 4.42 7.66 21.14
N ALA A 248 5.07 7.93 20.00
CA ALA A 248 4.89 9.17 19.24
C ALA A 248 3.49 9.31 18.62
N GLY A 249 2.79 8.18 18.41
CA GLY A 249 1.44 8.15 17.85
C GLY A 249 1.38 7.88 16.34
N CYS A 250 2.33 7.12 15.80
CA CYS A 250 2.24 6.62 14.43
C CYS A 250 1.02 5.69 14.30
N ALA A 251 0.33 5.74 13.16
CA ALA A 251 -0.92 4.99 12.94
C ALA A 251 -0.70 3.63 12.27
N THR A 252 0.41 3.47 11.56
CA THR A 252 0.80 2.17 10.99
C THR A 252 2.26 1.86 11.29
N ILE A 253 2.53 0.61 11.60
CA ILE A 253 3.88 0.03 11.68
C ILE A 253 4.10 -0.78 10.41
N GLU A 254 5.16 -0.46 9.69
CA GLU A 254 5.59 -1.17 8.49
C GLU A 254 6.65 -2.20 8.87
N HIS A 255 6.62 -3.38 8.24
CA HIS A 255 7.47 -4.53 8.51
C HIS A 255 7.21 -5.15 9.89
N GLY A 256 7.49 -4.45 10.99
CA GLY A 256 7.24 -4.92 12.36
C GLY A 256 8.02 -6.19 12.72
N SER A 257 9.24 -6.34 12.18
CA SER A 257 9.97 -7.62 12.18
C SER A 257 10.31 -8.18 13.56
N TYR A 258 10.38 -7.32 14.59
CA TYR A 258 10.62 -7.72 15.97
C TYR A 258 9.47 -7.27 16.89
N LEU A 259 8.23 -7.28 16.38
CA LEU A 259 7.04 -7.14 17.24
C LEU A 259 6.99 -8.30 18.24
N ASP A 260 6.85 -7.95 19.51
CA ASP A 260 6.59 -8.88 20.61
C ASP A 260 5.24 -8.59 21.25
N GLU A 261 4.88 -9.36 22.28
CA GLU A 261 3.55 -9.26 22.91
C GLU A 261 3.26 -7.87 23.48
N GLU A 262 4.26 -7.22 24.07
CA GLU A 262 4.11 -5.86 24.63
C GLU A 262 3.76 -4.84 23.54
N ALA A 263 4.53 -4.82 22.45
CA ALA A 263 4.27 -3.91 21.35
C ALA A 263 2.91 -4.21 20.67
N ILE A 264 2.56 -5.49 20.52
CA ILE A 264 1.28 -5.94 19.98
C ILE A 264 0.11 -5.47 20.84
N ASP A 265 0.20 -5.61 22.15
CA ASP A 265 -0.87 -5.20 23.07
C ASP A 265 -1.10 -3.69 22.99
N ILE A 266 -0.03 -2.89 22.86
CA ILE A 266 -0.12 -1.44 22.63
C ILE A 266 -0.75 -1.13 21.26
N MET A 267 -0.39 -1.86 20.20
CA MET A 267 -1.00 -1.68 18.88
C MET A 267 -2.51 -1.91 18.93
N ILE A 268 -2.95 -2.95 19.62
CA ILE A 268 -4.37 -3.27 19.80
C ILE A 268 -5.06 -2.16 20.60
N GLU A 269 -4.49 -1.75 21.75
CA GLU A 269 -5.04 -0.69 22.59
C GLU A 269 -5.23 0.62 21.82
N LYS A 270 -4.24 0.99 21.00
CA LYS A 270 -4.22 2.25 20.25
C LYS A 270 -4.87 2.17 18.88
N GLY A 271 -5.27 0.98 18.41
CA GLY A 271 -5.78 0.77 17.07
C GLY A 271 -4.74 1.05 15.96
N VAL A 272 -3.47 0.79 16.22
CA VAL A 272 -2.38 0.91 15.23
C VAL A 272 -2.37 -0.32 14.33
N LEU A 273 -2.27 -0.11 13.02
CA LEU A 273 -2.29 -1.20 12.04
C LEU A 273 -0.88 -1.75 11.80
N LEU A 274 -0.81 -3.04 11.50
CA LEU A 274 0.39 -3.66 10.94
C LEU A 274 0.25 -3.78 9.42
N VAL A 275 1.28 -3.34 8.70
CA VAL A 275 1.50 -3.63 7.28
C VAL A 275 2.81 -4.42 7.18
N ALA A 276 2.70 -5.75 7.13
CA ALA A 276 3.83 -6.64 7.34
C ALA A 276 4.82 -6.67 6.16
N THR A 277 4.37 -6.48 4.91
CA THR A 277 5.26 -6.51 3.73
C THR A 277 6.08 -7.79 3.62
N ARG A 278 5.45 -8.96 3.75
CA ARG A 278 6.21 -10.21 3.71
C ARG A 278 6.88 -10.43 2.34
N THR A 279 6.31 -9.88 1.28
CA THR A 279 6.82 -9.95 -0.10
C THR A 279 8.26 -9.45 -0.24
N ILE A 280 8.65 -8.33 0.37
CA ILE A 280 10.04 -7.83 0.27
C ILE A 280 11.06 -8.76 0.91
N LEU A 281 10.70 -9.44 2.02
CA LEU A 281 11.57 -10.41 2.66
C LEU A 281 11.74 -11.67 1.79
N GLU A 282 10.64 -12.22 1.26
CA GLU A 282 10.66 -13.44 0.44
C GLU A 282 11.37 -13.19 -0.91
N GLY A 283 11.09 -12.06 -1.56
CA GLY A 283 11.78 -11.64 -2.77
C GLY A 283 13.27 -11.39 -2.53
N GLY A 284 13.62 -10.79 -1.38
CA GLY A 284 14.99 -10.55 -0.98
C GLY A 284 15.79 -11.84 -0.76
N LEU A 285 15.22 -12.81 -0.04
CA LEU A 285 15.81 -14.14 0.17
C LEU A 285 16.00 -14.90 -1.15
N ALA A 286 15.08 -14.76 -2.10
CA ALA A 286 15.14 -15.42 -3.39
C ALA A 286 16.14 -14.78 -4.37
N ALA A 287 16.62 -13.57 -4.07
CA ALA A 287 17.43 -12.79 -5.00
C ALA A 287 18.67 -12.14 -4.33
N PRO A 288 19.58 -12.93 -3.73
CA PRO A 288 20.78 -12.44 -3.04
C PRO A 288 21.66 -11.53 -3.92
N GLN A 289 21.62 -11.69 -5.24
CA GLN A 289 22.40 -10.90 -6.20
C GLN A 289 22.06 -9.40 -6.21
N PHE A 290 20.91 -8.99 -5.68
CA PHE A 290 20.52 -7.58 -5.61
C PHE A 290 20.99 -6.88 -4.32
N PHE A 291 21.69 -7.59 -3.44
CA PHE A 291 22.11 -7.10 -2.13
C PHE A 291 23.63 -7.11 -2.00
N THR A 292 24.17 -6.20 -1.18
CA THR A 292 25.56 -6.31 -0.71
C THR A 292 25.65 -7.47 0.30
N PRO A 293 26.86 -8.01 0.57
CA PRO A 293 27.03 -9.03 1.61
C PRO A 293 26.49 -8.57 2.98
N GLY A 294 26.68 -7.30 3.33
CA GLY A 294 26.20 -6.74 4.59
C GLY A 294 24.68 -6.68 4.67
N SER A 295 24.01 -6.11 3.66
CA SER A 295 22.54 -6.04 3.62
C SER A 295 21.89 -7.42 3.53
N TYR A 296 22.52 -8.38 2.83
CA TYR A 296 21.99 -9.74 2.74
C TYR A 296 22.10 -10.50 4.08
N GLN A 297 23.15 -10.26 4.87
CA GLN A 297 23.23 -10.80 6.23
C GLN A 297 22.12 -10.24 7.13
N LYS A 298 21.81 -8.94 7.03
CA LYS A 298 20.64 -8.35 7.71
C LYS A 298 19.34 -9.04 7.27
N MET A 299 19.17 -9.29 5.96
CA MET A 299 17.98 -9.98 5.42
C MET A 299 17.79 -11.36 6.06
N LEU A 300 18.85 -12.18 6.12
CA LEU A 300 18.81 -13.50 6.74
C LEU A 300 18.44 -13.46 8.23
N GLN A 301 18.91 -12.44 8.96
CA GLN A 301 18.62 -12.27 10.39
C GLN A 301 17.17 -11.82 10.65
N VAL A 302 16.64 -10.97 9.77
CA VAL A 302 15.32 -10.34 9.94
C VAL A 302 14.19 -11.25 9.50
N ALA A 303 14.40 -12.09 8.46
CA ALA A 303 13.32 -12.82 7.82
C ALA A 303 12.58 -13.80 8.76
N ASP A 304 13.29 -14.58 9.58
CA ASP A 304 12.66 -15.53 10.50
C ASP A 304 11.95 -14.82 11.67
N ALA A 305 12.60 -13.80 12.23
CA ALA A 305 12.00 -12.98 13.29
C ALA A 305 10.70 -12.34 12.80
N HIS A 306 10.71 -11.78 11.60
CA HIS A 306 9.54 -11.18 10.95
C HIS A 306 8.41 -12.19 10.76
N ALA A 307 8.69 -13.40 10.29
CA ALA A 307 7.65 -14.41 10.08
C ALA A 307 6.94 -14.76 11.40
N ASN A 308 7.70 -14.92 12.49
CA ASN A 308 7.17 -15.21 13.81
C ASN A 308 6.36 -14.02 14.37
N ALA A 309 6.89 -12.80 14.25
CA ALA A 309 6.22 -11.58 14.68
C ALA A 309 4.88 -11.36 13.96
N TYR A 310 4.85 -11.59 12.63
CA TYR A 310 3.64 -11.46 11.84
C TYR A 310 2.56 -12.48 12.26
N ALA A 311 2.95 -13.75 12.42
CA ALA A 311 2.03 -14.80 12.89
C ALA A 311 1.50 -14.52 14.30
N LEU A 312 2.35 -13.99 15.19
CA LEU A 312 1.96 -13.60 16.55
C LEU A 312 0.96 -12.44 16.54
N ALA A 313 1.22 -11.39 15.75
CA ALA A 313 0.33 -10.24 15.61
C ALA A 313 -1.06 -10.64 15.09
N ILE A 314 -1.11 -11.51 14.08
CA ILE A 314 -2.36 -12.09 13.57
C ILE A 314 -3.09 -12.86 14.68
N LYS A 315 -2.39 -13.78 15.36
CA LYS A 315 -2.97 -14.63 16.41
C LYS A 315 -3.57 -13.81 17.56
N LYS A 316 -2.95 -12.67 17.91
CA LYS A 316 -3.40 -11.78 18.98
C LYS A 316 -4.49 -10.80 18.53
N GLY A 317 -4.78 -10.70 17.23
CA GLY A 317 -5.87 -9.88 16.69
C GLY A 317 -5.49 -8.44 16.35
N VAL A 318 -4.22 -8.16 16.03
CA VAL A 318 -3.82 -6.87 15.46
C VAL A 318 -4.56 -6.64 14.14
N THR A 319 -5.02 -5.42 13.88
CA THR A 319 -5.62 -5.09 12.58
C THR A 319 -4.53 -5.06 11.51
N ILE A 320 -4.66 -5.95 10.52
CA ILE A 320 -3.70 -6.09 9.41
C ILE A 320 -4.25 -5.39 8.16
N ALA A 321 -3.41 -4.61 7.48
CA ALA A 321 -3.62 -4.23 6.09
C ALA A 321 -2.46 -4.75 5.24
N LEU A 322 -2.72 -5.17 4.00
CA LEU A 322 -1.67 -5.72 3.16
C LEU A 322 -0.93 -4.64 2.38
N GLY A 323 0.39 -4.78 2.32
CA GLY A 323 1.29 -3.99 1.49
C GLY A 323 2.49 -4.84 1.14
N THR A 324 3.18 -4.54 0.04
CA THR A 324 4.14 -5.47 -0.56
C THR A 324 5.58 -5.00 -0.53
N ASP A 325 5.78 -3.68 -0.52
CA ASP A 325 7.07 -3.00 -0.70
C ASP A 325 7.70 -3.36 -2.07
N LEU A 326 6.87 -3.28 -3.12
CA LEU A 326 7.31 -3.38 -4.52
C LEU A 326 7.86 -2.05 -5.01
N PHE A 327 8.95 -2.12 -5.77
CA PHE A 327 9.65 -0.93 -6.28
C PHE A 327 10.34 -1.13 -7.64
N THR A 328 10.37 -2.34 -8.21
CA THR A 328 11.08 -2.61 -9.46
C THR A 328 10.14 -2.79 -10.65
N ASN A 329 10.60 -2.35 -11.81
CA ASN A 329 9.95 -2.58 -13.11
C ASN A 329 10.48 -3.82 -13.86
N ASP A 330 11.18 -4.73 -13.16
CA ASP A 330 11.66 -5.98 -13.75
C ASP A 330 10.53 -7.02 -13.73
N ASP A 331 9.81 -7.17 -14.84
CA ASP A 331 8.64 -8.07 -14.98
C ASP A 331 8.89 -9.54 -14.55
N LYS A 332 10.15 -9.95 -14.40
CA LYS A 332 10.53 -11.32 -14.02
C LYS A 332 10.79 -11.49 -12.52
N GLY A 333 11.00 -10.40 -11.79
CA GLY A 333 11.32 -10.42 -10.36
C GLY A 333 10.09 -10.68 -9.48
N LEU A 334 10.33 -11.21 -8.27
CA LEU A 334 9.30 -11.27 -7.22
C LEU A 334 8.93 -9.89 -6.69
N LEU A 335 9.82 -8.90 -6.86
CA LEU A 335 9.64 -7.52 -6.41
C LEU A 335 9.06 -6.59 -7.50
N ALA A 336 8.52 -7.18 -8.56
CA ALA A 336 7.97 -6.49 -9.70
C ALA A 336 6.52 -6.02 -9.48
N PHE A 337 6.17 -4.87 -10.03
CA PHE A 337 4.77 -4.43 -10.09
C PHE A 337 3.88 -5.46 -10.81
N GLY A 338 2.65 -5.63 -10.31
CA GLY A 338 1.72 -6.65 -10.77
C GLY A 338 1.87 -8.01 -10.09
N LYS A 339 2.88 -8.18 -9.22
CA LYS A 339 3.01 -9.34 -8.31
C LYS A 339 2.38 -9.10 -6.93
N ASN A 340 1.69 -7.98 -6.76
CA ASN A 340 1.13 -7.52 -5.49
C ASN A 340 0.28 -8.57 -4.78
N GLY A 341 -0.46 -9.40 -5.53
CA GLY A 341 -1.32 -10.44 -4.97
C GLY A 341 -0.60 -11.58 -4.23
N GLN A 342 0.73 -11.69 -4.36
CA GLN A 342 1.53 -12.66 -3.59
C GLN A 342 1.42 -12.44 -2.07
N GLU A 343 1.25 -11.19 -1.63
CA GLU A 343 1.14 -10.83 -0.22
C GLU A 343 -0.03 -11.54 0.47
N LEU A 344 -1.13 -11.80 -0.24
CA LEU A 344 -2.29 -12.51 0.31
C LEU A 344 -1.93 -13.95 0.69
N GLY A 345 -1.13 -14.63 -0.15
CA GLY A 345 -0.65 -15.98 0.14
C GLY A 345 0.25 -16.02 1.37
N TYR A 346 1.10 -15.02 1.54
CA TYR A 346 1.94 -14.88 2.72
C TYR A 346 1.14 -14.56 3.99
N ALA A 347 0.09 -13.75 3.88
CA ALA A 347 -0.81 -13.46 4.99
C ALA A 347 -1.58 -14.72 5.46
N VAL A 348 -2.03 -15.55 4.51
CA VAL A 348 -2.65 -16.85 4.83
C VAL A 348 -1.64 -17.80 5.48
N LYS A 349 -0.42 -17.88 4.94
CA LYS A 349 0.67 -18.67 5.55
C LYS A 349 1.01 -18.23 6.97
N ALA A 350 0.88 -16.94 7.27
CA ALA A 350 1.11 -16.38 8.61
C ALA A 350 -0.06 -16.63 9.58
N GLY A 351 -1.25 -17.00 9.08
CA GLY A 351 -2.36 -17.46 9.93
C GLY A 351 -3.72 -16.83 9.65
N LEU A 352 -3.85 -15.91 8.68
CA LEU A 352 -5.16 -15.43 8.24
C LEU A 352 -5.91 -16.53 7.48
N SER A 353 -7.23 -16.58 7.61
CA SER A 353 -8.07 -17.27 6.63
C SER A 353 -8.05 -16.52 5.27
N PRO A 354 -8.40 -17.18 4.15
CA PRO A 354 -8.52 -16.50 2.86
C PRO A 354 -9.45 -15.28 2.89
N LEU A 355 -10.57 -15.35 3.61
CA LEU A 355 -11.50 -14.23 3.74
C LEU A 355 -10.89 -13.06 4.54
N GLU A 356 -10.15 -13.34 5.60
CA GLU A 356 -9.46 -12.30 6.38
C GLU A 356 -8.30 -11.67 5.59
N ALA A 357 -7.58 -12.45 4.79
CA ALA A 357 -6.55 -11.93 3.89
C ALA A 357 -7.14 -10.99 2.83
N ILE A 358 -8.30 -11.36 2.24
CA ILE A 358 -9.05 -10.47 1.35
C ILE A 358 -9.50 -9.20 2.06
N GLN A 359 -10.00 -9.30 3.29
CA GLN A 359 -10.38 -8.14 4.10
C GLN A 359 -9.17 -7.22 4.36
N ALA A 360 -8.00 -7.78 4.68
CA ALA A 360 -6.76 -7.04 4.87
C ALA A 360 -6.29 -6.35 3.58
N ALA A 361 -6.55 -6.95 2.42
CA ALA A 361 -6.24 -6.40 1.10
C ALA A 361 -7.34 -5.48 0.53
N THR A 362 -8.45 -5.25 1.24
CA THR A 362 -9.58 -4.46 0.74
C THR A 362 -10.08 -3.50 1.82
N ALA A 363 -10.97 -3.95 2.71
CA ALA A 363 -11.67 -3.10 3.67
C ALA A 363 -10.73 -2.42 4.68
N ASN A 364 -9.58 -3.02 4.98
CA ASN A 364 -8.61 -2.43 5.91
C ASN A 364 -7.64 -1.45 5.21
N GLY A 365 -7.55 -1.49 3.87
CA GLY A 365 -6.64 -0.62 3.11
C GLY A 365 -6.84 0.87 3.38
N PRO A 366 -8.07 1.42 3.26
CA PRO A 366 -8.35 2.82 3.57
C PRO A 366 -7.99 3.26 4.99
N LEU A 367 -8.00 2.35 5.98
CA LEU A 367 -7.65 2.68 7.37
C LEU A 367 -6.21 3.17 7.51
N THR A 368 -5.32 2.75 6.59
CA THR A 368 -3.89 3.08 6.60
C THR A 368 -3.56 4.54 6.30
N ILE A 369 -4.56 5.33 5.89
CA ILE A 369 -4.45 6.77 5.62
C ILE A 369 -5.35 7.62 6.53
N GLY A 370 -6.00 7.01 7.52
CA GLY A 370 -6.75 7.70 8.56
C GLY A 370 -7.82 8.66 8.02
N PRO A 371 -7.86 9.94 8.45
CA PRO A 371 -8.87 10.90 7.99
C PRO A 371 -8.89 11.17 6.48
N GLN A 372 -7.83 10.80 5.75
CA GLN A 372 -7.79 10.92 4.29
C GLN A 372 -8.52 9.79 3.57
N ALA A 373 -9.02 8.78 4.29
CA ALA A 373 -9.69 7.62 3.71
C ALA A 373 -10.95 8.01 2.93
N PRO A 374 -11.12 7.55 1.67
CA PRO A 374 -12.43 7.54 1.05
C PRO A 374 -13.32 6.44 1.67
N LEU A 375 -14.61 6.44 1.33
CA LEU A 375 -15.45 5.28 1.52
C LEU A 375 -15.15 4.26 0.41
N SER A 376 -14.08 3.47 0.56
CA SER A 376 -13.62 2.49 -0.43
C SER A 376 -13.26 1.15 0.23
N GLY A 377 -12.81 0.19 -0.56
CA GLY A 377 -12.36 -1.13 -0.10
C GLY A 377 -13.49 -2.10 0.28
N GLN A 378 -14.75 -1.74 0.03
CA GLN A 378 -15.91 -2.60 0.29
C GLN A 378 -16.95 -2.47 -0.82
N ILE A 379 -17.63 -3.57 -1.15
CA ILE A 379 -18.84 -3.55 -1.98
C ILE A 379 -20.01 -3.27 -1.04
N LYS A 380 -20.31 -1.98 -0.85
CA LYS A 380 -21.29 -1.50 0.11
C LYS A 380 -21.93 -0.19 -0.40
N GLU A 381 -23.21 0.01 -0.13
CA GLU A 381 -23.88 1.26 -0.48
C GLU A 381 -23.15 2.49 0.09
N GLY A 382 -23.00 3.52 -0.75
CA GLY A 382 -22.28 4.75 -0.45
C GLY A 382 -20.77 4.68 -0.67
N TYR A 383 -20.20 3.50 -0.97
CA TYR A 383 -18.77 3.33 -1.23
C TYR A 383 -18.43 3.53 -2.71
N ASP A 384 -17.15 3.77 -2.99
CA ASP A 384 -16.60 3.86 -4.34
C ASP A 384 -16.84 2.55 -5.12
N ALA A 385 -17.21 2.69 -6.39
CA ALA A 385 -17.40 1.58 -7.33
C ALA A 385 -16.04 1.08 -7.88
N ASP A 386 -15.15 0.69 -6.97
CA ASP A 386 -13.90 -0.01 -7.23
C ASP A 386 -14.13 -1.51 -7.03
N ILE A 387 -14.37 -2.23 -8.12
CA ILE A 387 -14.88 -3.61 -8.11
C ILE A 387 -14.05 -4.46 -9.08
N ILE A 388 -13.77 -5.71 -8.72
CA ILE A 388 -13.11 -6.67 -9.60
C ILE A 388 -13.93 -7.96 -9.72
N ALA A 389 -13.84 -8.60 -10.89
CA ALA A 389 -14.40 -9.94 -11.11
C ALA A 389 -13.27 -10.96 -11.31
N VAL A 390 -13.35 -12.09 -10.62
CA VAL A 390 -12.34 -13.16 -10.64
C VAL A 390 -12.93 -14.48 -11.13
N THR A 391 -12.14 -15.27 -11.86
CA THR A 391 -12.63 -16.51 -12.51
C THR A 391 -12.49 -17.77 -11.64
N GLU A 392 -11.58 -17.75 -10.68
CA GLU A 392 -11.32 -18.82 -9.71
C GLU A 392 -11.64 -18.35 -8.29
N ASN A 393 -12.11 -19.26 -7.42
CA ASN A 393 -12.61 -18.92 -6.08
C ASN A 393 -11.47 -18.64 -5.10
N PRO A 394 -11.26 -17.38 -4.68
CA PRO A 394 -10.15 -17.04 -3.80
C PRO A 394 -10.37 -17.48 -2.35
N LEU A 395 -11.57 -17.95 -1.99
CA LEU A 395 -11.86 -18.51 -0.68
C LEU A 395 -11.39 -19.96 -0.54
N GLU A 396 -11.18 -20.65 -1.66
CA GLU A 396 -10.62 -22.01 -1.71
C GLU A 396 -9.10 -21.97 -1.85
N ASP A 397 -8.58 -21.09 -2.70
CA ASP A 397 -7.16 -20.82 -2.85
C ASP A 397 -6.92 -19.33 -3.08
N VAL A 398 -6.36 -18.63 -2.08
CA VAL A 398 -6.10 -17.20 -2.19
C VAL A 398 -5.02 -16.87 -3.24
N ALA A 399 -4.16 -17.82 -3.59
CA ALA A 399 -3.07 -17.62 -4.53
C ALA A 399 -3.56 -17.27 -5.94
N VAL A 400 -4.82 -17.59 -6.27
CA VAL A 400 -5.44 -17.19 -7.54
C VAL A 400 -5.51 -15.67 -7.71
N LEU A 401 -5.44 -14.89 -6.63
CA LEU A 401 -5.38 -13.42 -6.66
C LEU A 401 -3.99 -12.87 -6.99
N ALA A 402 -2.94 -13.71 -6.99
CA ALA A 402 -1.60 -13.35 -7.48
C ALA A 402 -1.48 -13.41 -9.01
N SER A 403 -2.49 -13.93 -9.71
CA SER A 403 -2.51 -14.07 -11.17
C SER A 403 -3.36 -12.95 -11.80
N ALA A 404 -2.70 -12.02 -12.50
CA ALA A 404 -3.41 -10.96 -13.23
C ALA A 404 -4.36 -11.52 -14.30
N GLN A 405 -4.11 -12.71 -14.84
CA GLN A 405 -5.00 -13.36 -15.82
C GLN A 405 -6.33 -13.81 -15.19
N ASN A 406 -6.33 -14.16 -13.90
CA ASN A 406 -7.55 -14.55 -13.19
C ASN A 406 -8.45 -13.35 -12.84
N ILE A 407 -7.90 -12.12 -12.88
CA ILE A 407 -8.67 -10.88 -12.74
C ILE A 407 -9.31 -10.54 -14.10
N SER A 408 -10.51 -11.05 -14.35
CA SER A 408 -11.19 -10.91 -15.64
C SER A 408 -11.69 -9.49 -15.94
N HIS A 409 -12.21 -8.80 -14.93
CA HIS A 409 -12.76 -7.46 -15.08
C HIS A 409 -12.35 -6.56 -13.94
N ILE A 410 -12.20 -5.27 -14.25
CA ILE A 410 -11.88 -4.23 -13.27
C ILE A 410 -12.72 -3.00 -13.58
N TRP A 411 -13.54 -2.60 -12.62
CA TRP A 411 -14.17 -1.29 -12.56
C TRP A 411 -13.40 -0.44 -11.56
N LYS A 412 -12.90 0.73 -12.01
CA LYS A 412 -12.32 1.74 -11.13
C LYS A 412 -13.18 2.98 -11.22
N GLN A 413 -13.71 3.45 -10.08
CA GLN A 413 -14.65 4.57 -10.01
C GLN A 413 -15.85 4.38 -10.96
N GLY A 414 -16.32 3.13 -11.06
CA GLY A 414 -17.44 2.72 -11.92
C GLY A 414 -17.13 2.66 -13.41
N ILE A 415 -15.90 2.95 -13.83
CA ILE A 415 -15.43 2.85 -15.22
C ILE A 415 -14.78 1.49 -15.42
N LEU A 416 -15.26 0.73 -16.41
CA LEU A 416 -14.64 -0.53 -16.83
C LEU A 416 -13.30 -0.24 -17.51
N ILE A 417 -12.20 -0.69 -16.91
CA ILE A 417 -10.83 -0.48 -17.44
C ILE A 417 -10.15 -1.78 -17.90
N LYS A 418 -10.73 -2.93 -17.59
CA LYS A 418 -10.26 -4.25 -18.04
C LYS A 418 -11.44 -5.17 -18.30
N SER A 419 -11.40 -5.88 -19.43
CA SER A 419 -12.29 -6.98 -19.80
C SER A 419 -11.51 -7.99 -20.66
N PRO A 420 -11.99 -9.24 -20.83
CA PRO A 420 -11.36 -10.25 -21.68
C PRO A 420 -11.18 -9.86 -23.15
#